data_AF-A0A7C1AF13-F1
#
_entry.id   AF-A0A7C1AF13-F1
#
_cell.length_a   1.000
_cell.length_b   1.000
_cell.length_c   1.000
_cell.angle_alpha   90.00
_cell.angle_beta   90.00
_cell.angle_gamma   90.00
#
_symmetry.space_group_name_H-M   'P 1'
#
loop_
_entity.id
_entity.type
_entity.pdbx_description
1 polymer ?
#
loop_
_entity_poly.entity_id
_entity_poly.type
_entity_poly.pdbx_seq_one_letter_code
_entity_poly.pdbx_strand_id
1 'polypeptide(L)'
;MPYPEELKKLIKVVESTRAERVERKKRNEEVPFLSLDERHEMLNYHPDFKEEGRRKLKVGPSKGYRIAHEMCEMLEARSRVNPEAIDLSKIDYETDVLIIGGGGAGTSAARLAQEQGAKVIIATK
;
A
#
# COMPACT_ATOMS: atom_id res chain seq x y z
N MET A 1 6.07 10.89 24.93
CA MET A 1 5.17 10.30 25.94
C MET A 1 5.94 9.20 26.66
N PRO A 2 6.10 9.22 27.99
CA PRO A 2 6.76 8.11 28.70
C PRO A 2 5.89 6.84 28.63
N TYR A 3 6.53 5.67 28.70
CA TYR A 3 5.81 4.38 28.72
C TYR A 3 4.88 4.27 29.94
N PRO A 4 3.72 3.58 29.81
CA PRO A 4 2.89 3.19 30.95
C PRO A 4 3.67 2.38 32.00
N GLU A 5 3.21 2.39 33.25
CA GLU A 5 3.86 1.69 34.36
C GLU A 5 3.93 0.17 34.14
N GLU A 6 2.92 -0.40 33.47
CA GLU A 6 2.89 -1.80 33.07
C GLU A 6 4.05 -2.14 32.14
N LEU A 7 4.32 -1.29 31.14
CA LEU A 7 5.43 -1.50 30.22
C LEU A 7 6.78 -1.29 30.91
N LYS A 8 6.89 -0.32 31.85
CA LYS A 8 8.11 -0.14 32.65
C LYS A 8 8.46 -1.37 33.48
N LYS A 9 7.46 -2.06 34.04
CA LYS A 9 7.68 -3.34 34.75
C LYS A 9 8.21 -4.43 33.81
N LEU A 10 7.66 -4.54 32.60
CA LEU A 10 8.14 -5.50 31.59
C LEU A 10 9.55 -5.19 31.10
N ILE A 11 9.91 -3.91 30.95
CA ILE A 11 11.27 -3.49 30.60
C ILE A 11 12.28 -4.01 31.61
N LYS A 12 12.00 -3.89 32.92
CA LYS A 12 12.87 -4.43 33.97
C LYS A 12 13.07 -5.94 33.88
N VAL A 13 12.04 -6.70 33.48
CA VAL A 13 12.15 -8.16 33.24
C VAL A 13 13.03 -8.45 32.02
N VAL A 14 12.92 -7.67 30.95
CA VAL A 14 13.77 -7.82 29.77
C VAL A 14 15.23 -7.49 30.12
N GLU A 15 15.47 -6.46 30.93
CA GLU A 15 16.80 -6.09 31.41
C GLU A 15 17.41 -7.20 32.27
N SER A 16 16.67 -7.71 33.26
CA SER A 16 17.16 -8.76 34.16
C SER A 16 17.42 -10.09 33.46
N THR A 17 16.67 -10.42 32.40
CA THR A 17 16.82 -11.67 31.64
C THR A 17 17.77 -11.56 30.45
N ARG A 18 18.34 -10.38 30.18
CA ARG A 18 19.15 -10.14 28.96
C ARG A 18 20.41 -11.00 28.89
N ALA A 19 21.16 -11.09 30.00
CA ALA A 19 22.41 -11.86 30.04
C ALA A 19 22.16 -13.35 29.76
N GLU A 20 21.13 -13.93 30.40
CA GLU A 20 20.71 -15.31 30.20
C GLU A 20 20.33 -15.58 28.73
N ARG A 21 19.54 -14.69 28.11
CA ARG A 21 19.13 -14.82 26.69
C ARG A 21 20.30 -14.79 25.72
N VAL A 22 21.32 -13.97 25.99
CA VAL A 22 22.55 -13.92 25.19
C VAL A 22 23.33 -15.23 25.30
N GLU A 23 23.47 -15.77 26.52
CA GLU A 23 24.17 -17.03 26.73
C GLU A 23 23.43 -18.23 26.12
N ARG A 24 22.09 -18.25 26.21
CA ARG A 24 21.25 -19.23 25.50
C ARG A 24 21.48 -19.18 23.99
N LYS A 25 21.50 -17.98 23.40
CA LYS A 25 21.78 -17.81 21.98
C LYS A 25 23.18 -18.31 21.59
N LYS A 26 24.21 -18.06 22.42
CA LYS A 26 25.57 -18.60 22.20
C LYS A 26 25.60 -20.13 22.23
N ARG A 27 24.75 -20.77 23.04
CA ARG A 27 24.55 -22.23 23.08
C ARG A 27 23.60 -22.76 22.00
N ASN A 28 23.15 -21.91 21.08
CA ASN A 28 22.18 -22.24 20.03
C ASN A 28 20.81 -22.71 20.58
N GLU A 29 20.47 -22.32 21.82
CA GLU A 29 19.18 -22.57 22.47
C GLU A 29 18.21 -21.43 22.14
N GLU A 30 17.67 -21.43 20.93
CA GLU A 30 16.72 -20.41 20.48
C GLU A 30 15.28 -20.71 20.92
N VAL A 31 14.43 -19.69 20.87
CA VAL A 31 12.98 -19.89 20.98
C VAL A 31 12.55 -20.63 19.71
N PRO A 32 11.90 -21.80 19.82
CA PRO A 32 11.50 -22.56 18.65
C PRO A 32 10.53 -21.73 17.80
N PHE A 33 10.69 -21.79 16.49
CA PHE A 33 9.68 -21.27 15.59
C PHE A 33 8.40 -22.07 15.77
N LEU A 34 7.26 -21.38 15.68
CA LEU A 34 5.97 -22.02 15.53
C LEU A 34 6.02 -22.95 14.30
N SER A 35 5.52 -24.17 14.47
CA SER A 35 5.18 -25.10 13.40
C SER A 35 4.16 -24.50 12.43
N LEU A 36 3.93 -25.14 11.29
CA LEU A 36 2.95 -24.65 10.31
C LEU A 36 1.53 -24.62 10.91
N ASP A 37 1.18 -25.61 11.73
CA ASP A 37 -0.13 -25.69 12.37
C ASP A 37 -0.30 -24.59 13.43
N GLU A 38 0.71 -24.38 14.30
CA GLU A 38 0.69 -23.30 15.29
C GLU A 38 0.66 -21.91 14.64
N ARG A 39 1.33 -21.73 13.49
CA ARG A 39 1.21 -20.48 12.71
C ARG A 39 -0.21 -20.29 12.21
N HIS A 40 -0.87 -21.34 11.75
CA HIS A 40 -2.26 -21.28 11.30
C HIS A 40 -3.20 -20.92 12.45
N GLU A 41 -2.99 -21.49 13.64
CA GLU A 41 -3.74 -21.11 14.83
C GLU A 41 -3.53 -19.64 15.21
N MET A 42 -2.29 -19.15 15.09
CA MET A 42 -1.96 -17.75 15.36
C MET A 42 -2.68 -16.78 14.42
N LEU A 43 -2.97 -17.19 13.17
CA LEU A 43 -3.71 -16.37 12.21
C LEU A 43 -5.13 -16.03 12.70
N ASN A 44 -5.75 -16.85 13.55
CA ASN A 44 -7.07 -16.55 14.13
C ASN A 44 -7.08 -15.24 14.96
N TYR A 45 -5.92 -14.82 15.45
CA TYR A 45 -5.77 -13.58 16.20
C TYR A 45 -5.37 -12.39 15.32
N HIS A 46 -4.99 -12.62 14.06
CA HIS A 46 -4.61 -11.56 13.14
C HIS A 46 -5.85 -10.82 12.62
N PRO A 47 -5.94 -9.48 12.74
CA PRO A 47 -7.11 -8.72 12.33
C PRO A 47 -7.48 -8.96 10.86
N ASP A 48 -6.49 -8.99 9.96
CA ASP A 48 -6.73 -9.18 8.52
C ASP A 48 -7.19 -10.60 8.13
N PHE A 49 -7.06 -11.59 9.02
CA PHE A 49 -7.47 -12.95 8.76
C PHE A 49 -8.91 -13.22 9.22
N LYS A 50 -9.47 -12.35 10.07
CA LYS A 50 -10.85 -12.46 10.55
C LYS A 50 -11.84 -12.23 9.42
N GLU A 51 -12.82 -13.13 9.29
CA GLU A 51 -13.85 -13.04 8.24
C GLU A 51 -14.71 -11.77 8.32
N GLU A 52 -14.88 -11.21 9.52
CA GLU A 52 -15.58 -9.94 9.79
C GLU A 52 -14.90 -8.75 9.10
N GLY A 53 -13.57 -8.77 9.03
CA GLY A 53 -12.75 -7.73 8.40
C GLY A 53 -12.70 -7.85 6.87
N ARG A 54 -13.41 -8.81 6.27
CA ARG A 54 -13.28 -9.12 4.84
C ARG A 54 -14.62 -9.06 4.13
N ARG A 55 -14.63 -8.41 2.96
CA ARG A 55 -15.78 -8.38 2.06
C ARG A 55 -15.40 -8.80 0.65
N LYS A 56 -16.41 -9.19 -0.13
CA LYS A 56 -16.24 -9.55 -1.53
C LYS A 56 -16.07 -8.29 -2.38
N LEU A 57 -15.14 -8.33 -3.34
CA LEU A 57 -15.08 -7.36 -4.43
C LEU A 57 -16.36 -7.43 -5.27
N LYS A 58 -16.91 -6.27 -5.62
CA LYS A 58 -18.18 -6.09 -6.35
C LYS A 58 -17.96 -5.96 -7.86
N VAL A 59 -16.79 -5.46 -8.28
CA VAL A 59 -16.45 -5.15 -9.67
C VAL A 59 -15.03 -5.60 -10.02
N GLY A 60 -14.70 -5.58 -11.32
CA GLY A 60 -13.37 -5.93 -11.84
C GLY A 60 -13.13 -7.43 -12.02
N PRO A 61 -11.94 -7.82 -12.53
CA PRO A 61 -11.61 -9.21 -12.82
C PRO A 61 -11.65 -10.13 -11.59
N SER A 62 -11.35 -9.58 -10.41
CA SER A 62 -11.33 -10.31 -9.13
C SER A 62 -12.68 -10.28 -8.38
N LYS A 63 -13.78 -9.98 -9.06
CA LYS A 63 -15.12 -9.92 -8.46
C LYS A 63 -15.43 -11.22 -7.68
N GLY A 64 -15.95 -11.07 -6.46
CA GLY A 64 -16.26 -12.17 -5.57
C GLY A 64 -15.12 -12.59 -4.64
N TYR A 65 -13.87 -12.17 -4.89
CA TYR A 65 -12.75 -12.43 -4.01
C TYR A 65 -12.89 -11.69 -2.67
N ARG A 66 -12.63 -12.37 -1.55
CA ARG A 66 -12.73 -11.82 -0.19
C ARG A 66 -11.40 -11.24 0.25
N ILE A 67 -11.34 -9.94 0.49
CA ILE A 67 -10.16 -9.22 0.97
C ILE A 67 -10.58 -8.16 2.01
N ALA A 68 -9.60 -7.58 2.70
CA ALA A 68 -9.80 -6.50 3.66
C ALA A 68 -10.68 -5.37 3.08
N HIS A 69 -11.52 -4.76 3.93
CA HIS A 69 -12.47 -3.72 3.52
C HIS A 69 -11.79 -2.55 2.82
N GLU A 70 -10.65 -2.11 3.35
CA GLU A 70 -9.84 -1.00 2.85
C GLU A 70 -9.35 -1.26 1.43
N MET A 71 -8.93 -2.50 1.15
CA MET A 71 -8.51 -2.90 -0.19
C MET A 71 -9.68 -2.90 -1.16
N CYS A 72 -10.85 -3.38 -0.72
CA CYS A 72 -12.03 -3.30 -1.56
C CYS A 72 -12.47 -1.84 -1.80
N GLU A 73 -12.42 -0.97 -0.79
CA GLU A 73 -12.74 0.45 -0.94
C GLU A 73 -11.82 1.16 -1.92
N MET A 74 -10.52 0.88 -1.83
CA MET A 74 -9.53 1.45 -2.74
C MET A 74 -9.73 0.98 -4.19
N LEU A 75 -9.96 -0.32 -4.39
CA LEU A 75 -10.13 -0.89 -5.73
C LEU A 75 -11.48 -0.55 -6.38
N GLU A 76 -12.51 -0.30 -5.58
CA GLU A 76 -13.85 0.10 -6.02
C GLU A 76 -14.09 1.61 -5.93
N ALA A 77 -13.03 2.38 -5.64
CA ALA A 77 -13.11 3.82 -5.51
C ALA A 77 -13.61 4.43 -6.83
N ARG A 78 -14.53 5.38 -6.71
CA ARG A 78 -14.98 6.16 -7.87
C ARG A 78 -13.89 7.14 -8.28
N SER A 79 -13.95 7.58 -9.55
CA SER A 79 -13.11 8.69 -10.02
C SER A 79 -13.25 9.89 -9.08
N ARG A 80 -12.13 10.51 -8.72
CA ARG A 80 -12.12 11.79 -7.99
C ARG A 80 -12.75 12.93 -8.79
N VAL A 81 -12.77 12.78 -10.12
CA VAL A 81 -13.30 13.77 -11.05
C VAL A 81 -14.76 13.46 -11.31
N ASN A 82 -15.65 14.44 -11.07
CA ASN A 82 -17.05 14.40 -11.50
C ASN A 82 -17.17 15.00 -12.91
N PRO A 83 -17.43 14.20 -13.96
CA PRO A 83 -17.51 14.71 -15.32
C PRO A 83 -18.63 15.74 -15.53
N GLU A 84 -19.74 15.63 -14.80
CA GLU A 84 -20.89 16.53 -14.92
C GLU A 84 -20.59 17.94 -14.36
N ALA A 85 -19.57 18.07 -13.52
CA ALA A 85 -19.15 19.35 -12.96
C ALA A 85 -18.11 20.09 -13.83
N ILE A 86 -17.71 19.50 -14.96
CA ILE A 86 -16.70 20.09 -15.86
C ILE A 86 -17.41 20.95 -16.90
N ASP A 87 -17.13 22.24 -16.91
CA ASP A 87 -17.55 23.15 -17.96
C ASP A 87 -16.62 23.05 -19.18
N LEU A 88 -17.06 22.30 -20.19
CA LEU A 88 -16.31 22.10 -21.44
C LEU A 88 -16.27 23.34 -22.34
N SER A 89 -17.02 24.41 -22.02
CA SER A 89 -16.93 25.68 -22.77
C SER A 89 -15.71 26.51 -22.40
N LYS A 90 -15.10 26.21 -21.25
CA LYS A 90 -13.91 26.89 -20.74
C LYS A 90 -12.66 26.06 -21.01
N ILE A 91 -11.78 26.56 -21.87
CA ILE A 91 -10.50 25.91 -22.19
C ILE A 91 -9.42 26.45 -21.25
N ASP A 92 -8.92 25.61 -20.34
CA ASP A 92 -7.80 25.98 -19.45
C ASP A 92 -6.43 25.82 -20.14
N TYR A 93 -6.30 24.82 -21.02
CA TYR A 93 -5.07 24.52 -21.75
C TYR A 93 -5.37 24.15 -23.20
N GLU A 94 -4.56 24.69 -24.11
CA GLU A 94 -4.61 24.39 -25.54
C GLU A 94 -3.20 24.00 -26.00
N THR A 95 -3.10 22.94 -26.81
CA THR A 95 -1.82 22.39 -27.28
C THR A 95 -2.03 21.70 -28.63
N ASP A 96 -0.98 21.61 -29.43
CA ASP A 96 -1.03 20.87 -30.70
C ASP A 96 -0.92 19.36 -30.48
N VAL A 97 -0.10 18.94 -29.50
CA VAL A 97 0.13 17.54 -29.15
C VAL A 97 0.03 17.33 -27.64
N LEU A 98 -0.87 16.44 -27.20
CA LEU A 98 -0.97 15.96 -25.82
C LEU A 98 -0.34 14.57 -25.71
N ILE A 99 0.65 14.41 -24.83
CA ILE A 99 1.34 13.14 -24.56
C ILE A 99 0.97 12.67 -23.17
N ILE A 100 0.46 11.43 -23.07
CA ILE A 100 0.10 10.81 -21.79
C ILE A 100 1.19 9.81 -21.39
N GLY A 101 1.98 10.17 -20.38
CA GLY A 101 3.08 9.38 -19.82
C GLY A 101 4.45 9.96 -20.11
N GLY A 102 5.24 10.23 -19.06
CA GLY A 102 6.59 10.80 -19.12
C GLY A 102 7.73 9.78 -19.19
N GLY A 103 7.48 8.57 -19.70
CA GLY A 103 8.53 7.57 -19.89
C GLY A 103 9.48 7.90 -21.05
N GLY A 104 10.38 6.96 -21.41
CA GLY A 104 11.32 7.15 -22.52
C GLY A 104 10.63 7.47 -23.84
N ALA A 105 9.61 6.69 -24.21
CA ALA A 105 8.84 6.91 -25.44
C ALA A 105 8.11 8.26 -25.45
N GLY A 106 7.46 8.64 -24.34
CA GLY A 106 6.73 9.90 -24.23
C GLY A 106 7.66 11.12 -24.31
N THR A 107 8.80 11.06 -23.62
CA THR A 107 9.80 12.13 -23.65
C THR A 107 10.43 12.27 -25.04
N SER A 108 10.75 11.17 -25.72
CA SER A 108 11.28 11.19 -27.09
C SER A 108 10.26 11.76 -28.08
N ALA A 109 8.99 11.36 -27.98
CA ALA A 109 7.92 11.88 -28.82
C ALA A 109 7.70 13.39 -28.58
N ALA A 110 7.72 13.82 -27.31
CA ALA A 110 7.56 15.22 -26.95
C ALA A 110 8.67 16.09 -27.56
N ARG A 111 9.91 15.61 -27.44
CA ARG A 111 11.07 16.31 -27.99
C ARG A 111 11.00 16.41 -29.51
N LEU A 112 10.69 15.31 -30.20
CA LEU A 112 10.55 15.32 -31.65
C LEU A 112 9.45 16.29 -32.11
N ALA A 113 8.29 16.27 -31.46
CA ALA A 113 7.19 17.18 -31.79
C ALA A 113 7.57 18.65 -31.54
N GLN A 114 8.25 18.94 -30.42
CA GLN A 114 8.73 20.28 -30.12
C GLN A 114 9.81 20.75 -31.10
N GLU A 115 10.70 19.87 -31.56
CA GLU A 115 11.71 20.15 -32.59
C GLU A 115 11.08 20.49 -33.95
N GLN A 116 9.86 20.00 -34.22
CA GLN A 116 9.06 20.39 -35.39
C GLN A 116 8.19 21.65 -35.15
N GLY A 117 8.34 22.31 -34.00
CA GLY A 117 7.65 23.56 -33.67
C GLY A 117 6.26 23.40 -33.06
N ALA A 118 5.84 22.18 -32.71
CA ALA A 118 4.54 21.97 -32.07
C ALA A 118 4.56 22.43 -30.60
N LYS A 119 3.44 22.98 -30.13
CA LYS A 119 3.14 23.16 -28.71
C LYS A 119 2.77 21.81 -28.11
N VAL A 120 3.58 21.34 -27.17
CA VAL A 120 3.43 20.02 -26.55
C VAL A 120 3.10 20.15 -25.07
N ILE A 121 2.11 19.39 -24.61
CA ILE A 121 1.85 19.16 -23.19
C ILE A 121 2.09 17.68 -22.88
N ILE A 122 2.84 17.40 -21.81
CA ILE A 122 3.00 16.05 -21.26
C ILE A 122 2.20 15.95 -19.96
N ALA A 123 1.27 15.02 -19.89
CA ALA A 123 0.54 14.66 -18.68
C ALA A 123 1.05 13.31 -18.17
N THR A 124 1.48 13.25 -16.91
CA THR A 124 1.92 12.01 -16.25
C THR A 124 1.30 11.91 -14.86
N LYS A 125 1.13 10.68 -14.36
CA LYS A 125 0.61 10.39 -13.02
C LYS A 125 1.53 10.86 -11.90
#